data_AF-A0A9P7PYU4-F1
#
_entry.id   AF-A0A9P7PYU4-F1
#
_cell.length_a   1.000
_cell.length_b   1.000
_cell.length_c   1.000
_cell.angle_alpha   90.00
_cell.angle_beta   90.00
_cell.angle_gamma   90.00
#
_symmetry.space_group_name_H-M   'P 1'
#
loop_
_entity.id
_entity.type
_entity.pdbx_description
1 polymer ?
#
loop_
_entity_poly.entity_id
_entity_poly.type
_entity_poly.pdbx_seq_one_letter_code
_entity_poly.pdbx_strand_id
1 'polypeptide(L)'
;LVDSFTVATCHPSLEANTSKLKRTLVTEAFSCAVQAEKERCENGGGTCHMSRDGYYAVNMLCVAFGVVTFLWYIKPRVLHLQSLPLRAWRLAPANDKR
;
A
#
# COMPACT_ATOMS: atom_id res chain seq x y z
N LEU A 1 -4.16 -0.14 1.49
CA LEU A 1 -3.07 -1.10 1.77
C LEU A 1 -1.92 -0.40 2.48
N VAL A 2 -1.43 0.73 1.95
CA VAL A 2 -0.46 1.58 2.65
C VAL A 2 -1.03 2.14 3.96
N ASP A 3 -2.28 2.60 3.97
CA ASP A 3 -2.94 3.18 5.16
C ASP A 3 -3.12 2.19 6.31
N SER A 4 -3.15 0.89 6.01
CA SER A 4 -3.22 -0.18 7.01
C SER A 4 -1.87 -0.42 7.70
N PHE A 5 -0.76 -0.07 7.03
CA PHE A 5 0.59 -0.15 7.58
C PHE A 5 1.11 1.20 8.10
N THR A 6 0.40 2.28 7.80
CA THR A 6 0.65 3.62 8.33
C THR A 6 0.17 3.70 9.77
N VAL A 7 1.05 4.16 10.66
CA VAL A 7 0.75 4.43 12.06
C VAL A 7 0.86 5.92 12.29
N ALA A 8 -0.29 6.54 12.51
CA ALA A 8 -0.41 7.93 12.89
C ALA A 8 -1.41 8.04 14.04
N THR A 9 -1.11 8.88 15.03
CA THR A 9 -1.90 9.04 16.26
C THR A 9 -2.32 10.49 16.44
N CYS A 10 -3.60 10.70 16.71
CA CYS A 10 -4.15 12.00 17.06
C CYS A 10 -3.91 12.24 18.55
N HIS A 11 -3.22 13.32 18.90
CA HIS A 11 -3.08 13.77 20.28
C HIS A 11 -4.08 14.90 20.58
N PRO A 12 -4.85 14.82 21.68
CA PRO A 12 -5.76 15.87 22.06
C PRO A 12 -4.98 17.11 22.53
N SER A 13 -5.39 18.29 22.07
CA SER A 13 -4.86 19.56 22.59
C SER A 13 -5.74 20.04 23.74
N LEU A 14 -5.15 20.22 24.92
CA LEU A 14 -5.78 20.83 26.10
C LEU A 14 -6.09 22.33 25.91
N GLU A 15 -5.52 22.96 24.89
CA GLU A 15 -5.69 24.39 24.56
C GLU A 15 -6.59 24.62 23.33
N ALA A 16 -7.37 23.62 22.92
CA ALA A 16 -8.31 23.78 21.83
C ALA A 16 -9.45 24.74 22.24
N ASN A 17 -9.31 26.02 21.85
CA ASN A 17 -10.34 27.04 21.99
C ASN A 17 -11.69 26.51 21.47
N THR A 18 -12.63 26.26 22.37
CA THR A 18 -13.98 25.71 22.11
C THR A 18 -14.77 26.52 21.09
N SER A 19 -14.41 27.79 20.88
CA SER A 19 -15.00 28.71 19.90
C SER A 19 -14.61 28.44 18.44
N LYS A 20 -13.58 27.62 18.17
CA LYS A 20 -13.09 27.33 16.81
C LYS A 20 -13.39 25.88 16.37
N LEU A 21 -14.10 25.13 17.21
CA LEU A 21 -14.34 23.71 17.01
C LEU A 21 -15.52 23.48 16.06
N LYS A 22 -15.28 22.74 14.97
CA LYS A 22 -16.33 22.39 13.99
C LYS A 22 -17.07 21.10 14.35
N ARG A 23 -16.56 20.34 15.35
CA ARG A 23 -17.08 19.06 15.84
C ARG A 23 -16.80 18.84 17.33
N THR A 24 -17.26 17.74 17.93
CA THR A 24 -17.00 17.41 19.35
C THR A 24 -15.51 17.32 19.66
N LEU A 25 -15.13 17.77 20.85
CA LEU A 25 -13.74 17.80 21.35
C LEU A 25 -13.17 16.37 21.39
N VAL A 26 -11.95 16.20 20.86
CA VAL A 26 -11.24 14.92 20.91
C VAL A 26 -10.73 14.73 22.33
N THR A 27 -11.29 13.79 23.07
CA THR A 27 -10.89 13.47 24.45
C THR A 27 -9.99 12.25 24.55
N GLU A 28 -9.93 11.42 23.50
CA GLU A 28 -9.21 10.14 23.46
C GLU A 28 -8.24 10.13 22.26
N ALA A 29 -7.08 9.50 22.44
CA ALA A 29 -6.13 9.30 21.35
C ALA A 29 -6.61 8.21 20.39
N PHE A 30 -6.70 8.53 19.10
CA PHE A 30 -7.13 7.57 18.07
C PHE A 30 -6.19 7.60 16.85
N SER A 31 -6.25 6.57 16.00
CA SER A 31 -5.39 6.50 14.82
C SER A 31 -5.87 7.45 13.73
N CYS A 32 -5.02 8.39 13.32
CA CYS A 32 -5.25 9.33 12.21
C CYS A 32 -4.61 8.86 10.89
N ALA A 33 -4.41 7.55 10.72
CA ALA A 33 -3.80 6.97 9.52
C ALA A 33 -4.68 7.11 8.25
N VAL A 34 -5.98 7.34 8.42
CA VAL A 34 -6.95 7.51 7.34
C VAL A 34 -7.37 8.97 7.25
N GLN A 35 -7.56 9.48 6.02
CA GLN A 35 -7.92 10.90 5.79
C GLN A 35 -9.18 11.34 6.57
N ALA A 36 -10.22 10.51 6.61
CA ALA A 36 -11.45 10.81 7.35
C ALA A 36 -11.21 10.99 8.86
N GLU A 37 -10.27 10.23 9.42
CA GLU A 37 -9.89 10.29 10.84
C GLU A 37 -9.00 11.51 11.12
N LYS A 38 -8.09 11.83 10.19
CA LYS A 38 -7.26 13.04 10.25
C LYS A 38 -8.14 14.30 10.23
N GLU A 39 -9.11 14.38 9.32
CA GLU A 39 -10.06 15.48 9.27
C GLU A 39 -10.88 15.58 10.56
N ARG A 40 -11.25 14.46 11.18
CA ARG A 40 -11.92 14.47 12.49
C ARG A 40 -11.00 15.03 13.59
N CYS A 41 -9.72 14.66 13.58
CA CYS A 41 -8.73 15.12 14.55
C CYS A 41 -8.51 16.65 14.45
N GLU A 42 -8.27 17.16 13.24
CA GLU A 42 -8.01 18.58 12.99
C GLU A 42 -9.25 19.44 13.27
N ASN A 43 -10.44 18.99 12.86
CA ASN A 43 -11.70 19.69 13.15
C ASN A 43 -12.08 19.68 14.65
N GLY A 44 -11.57 18.69 15.39
CA GLY A 44 -11.71 18.55 16.84
C GLY A 44 -10.58 19.19 17.64
N GLY A 45 -9.72 19.98 16.99
CA GLY A 45 -8.67 20.78 17.64
C GLY A 45 -7.43 19.99 18.08
N GLY A 46 -7.32 18.72 17.71
CA GLY A 46 -6.15 17.88 17.96
C GLY A 46 -5.10 17.99 16.85
N THR A 47 -3.88 17.52 17.12
CA THR A 47 -2.81 17.42 16.14
C THR A 47 -2.52 15.95 15.81
N CYS A 48 -2.46 15.63 14.51
CA CYS A 48 -2.11 14.30 14.04
C CYS A 48 -0.59 14.19 13.90
N HIS A 49 0.03 13.35 14.74
CA HIS A 49 1.45 13.02 14.63
C HIS A 49 1.61 11.69 13.88
N MET A 50 2.30 11.75 12.74
CA MET A 50 2.63 10.57 11.95
C MET A 50 3.94 9.96 12.47
N SER A 51 3.86 8.78 13.09
CA SER A 51 5.04 8.09 13.62
C SER A 51 5.71 7.20 12.56
N ARG A 52 4.93 6.52 11.73
CA ARG A 52 5.44 5.62 10.70
C ARG A 52 4.53 5.62 9.47
N ASP A 53 5.11 5.86 8.31
CA ASP A 53 4.43 5.74 7.03
C ASP A 53 4.48 4.28 6.53
N GLY A 54 3.35 3.75 6.06
CA GLY A 54 3.27 2.41 5.49
C GLY A 54 4.03 2.24 4.17
N TYR A 55 4.49 3.33 3.54
CA TYR A 55 5.13 3.33 2.22
C TYR A 55 6.30 2.33 2.12
N TYR A 56 7.25 2.40 3.05
CA TYR A 56 8.43 1.52 3.03
C TYR A 56 8.07 0.05 3.28
N ALA A 57 7.07 -0.21 4.13
CA ALA A 57 6.62 -1.57 4.40
C ALA A 57 5.98 -2.22 3.17
N VAL A 58 5.09 -1.49 2.48
CA VAL A 58 4.44 -1.98 1.26
C VAL A 58 5.44 -2.15 0.12
N ASN A 59 6.38 -1.21 -0.03
CA ASN A 59 7.42 -1.31 -1.06
C ASN A 59 8.28 -2.57 -0.86
N MET A 60 8.78 -2.79 0.36
CA MET A 60 9.57 -3.98 0.69
C MET A 60 8.79 -5.28 0.47
N LEU A 61 7.49 -5.31 0.81
CA LEU A 61 6.63 -6.46 0.50
C LEU A 61 6.54 -6.72 -1.00
N CYS A 62 6.32 -5.69 -1.81
CA CYS A 62 6.21 -5.82 -3.27
C CYS A 62 7.51 -6.40 -3.88
N VAL A 63 8.66 -5.86 -3.47
CA VAL A 63 9.97 -6.36 -3.91
C VAL A 63 10.18 -7.81 -3.48
N ALA A 64 9.86 -8.14 -2.21
CA ALA A 64 10.00 -9.51 -1.71
C ALA A 64 9.12 -10.50 -2.49
N PHE A 65 7.84 -10.17 -2.72
CA PHE A 65 6.95 -10.99 -3.53
C PHE A 65 7.47 -11.16 -4.98
N GLY A 66 8.00 -10.10 -5.58
CA GLY A 66 8.61 -10.15 -6.90
C GLY A 66 9.82 -11.09 -6.95
N VAL A 67 10.74 -10.99 -5.98
CA VAL A 67 11.93 -11.84 -5.88
C VAL A 67 11.55 -13.30 -5.65
N VAL A 68 10.63 -13.58 -4.74
CA VAL A 68 10.17 -14.95 -4.45
C VAL A 68 9.53 -15.57 -5.69
N THR A 69 8.61 -14.85 -6.34
CA THR A 69 7.96 -15.32 -7.56
C THR A 69 8.98 -15.56 -8.68
N PHE A 70 9.97 -14.66 -8.80
CA PHE A 70 11.02 -14.80 -9.79
C PHE A 70 11.87 -16.06 -9.57
N LEU A 71 12.34 -16.29 -8.35
CA LEU A 71 13.23 -17.41 -8.05
C LEU A 71 12.51 -18.76 -8.07
N TRP A 72 11.28 -18.82 -7.57
CA TRP A 72 10.54 -20.08 -7.43
C TRP A 72 9.78 -20.47 -8.70
N TYR A 73 9.23 -19.51 -9.44
CA TYR A 73 8.37 -19.81 -10.59
C TYR A 73 9.02 -19.40 -11.91
N ILE A 74 9.41 -18.13 -12.05
CA ILE A 74 9.82 -17.58 -13.35
C ILE A 74 11.13 -18.22 -13.81
N LYS A 75 12.17 -18.21 -12.97
CA LYS A 75 13.50 -18.74 -13.31
C LYS A 75 13.47 -20.18 -13.82
N PRO A 76 12.90 -21.17 -13.10
CA PRO A 76 12.90 -22.56 -13.58
C PRO A 76 12.05 -22.74 -14.84
N ARG A 77 10.93 -22.02 -14.96
CA ARG A 77 10.06 -22.09 -16.16
C ARG A 77 10.74 -21.49 -17.39
N VAL A 78 11.43 -20.36 -17.23
CA VAL A 78 12.19 -19.74 -18.32
C VAL A 78 13.33 -20.64 -18.76
N LEU A 79 14.10 -21.21 -17.84
CA LEU A 79 15.17 -22.16 -18.18
C LEU A 79 14.64 -23.42 -18.87
N HIS A 80 13.47 -23.91 -18.45
CA HIS A 80 12.80 -25.01 -19.12
C HIS A 80 12.38 -24.65 -20.55
N LEU A 81 11.75 -23.49 -20.76
CA LEU A 81 11.36 -23.01 -22.09
C LEU A 81 12.57 -22.78 -23.00
N GLN A 82 13.69 -22.31 -22.45
CA GLN A 82 14.94 -22.10 -23.20
C GLN A 82 15.60 -23.40 -23.63
N SER A 83 15.40 -24.52 -22.93
CA SER A 83 15.95 -25.81 -23.35
C SER A 83 15.13 -26.51 -24.44
N LEU A 84 13.94 -25.99 -24.79
CA LEU A 84 13.16 -26.53 -25.88
C LEU A 84 13.77 -26.16 -27.24
N PRO A 85 13.92 -27.14 -28.15
CA PRO A 85 14.42 -26.87 -29.49
C PRO A 85 13.48 -25.93 -30.25
N LEU A 86 14.05 -25.09 -31.12
CA LEU A 86 13.35 -24.09 -31.96
C LEU A 86 12.12 -24.62 -32.72
N ARG A 87 11.99 -25.94 -32.91
CA ARG A 87 10.82 -26.58 -33.52
C ARG A 87 9.54 -26.42 -32.71
N ALA A 88 9.62 -26.37 -31.37
CA ALA A 88 8.47 -26.21 -30.49
C ALA A 88 7.90 -24.78 -30.49
N TRP A 89 8.65 -23.82 -31.03
CA TRP A 89 8.25 -22.40 -31.13
C TRP A 89 7.62 -22.06 -32.49
N ARG A 90 7.52 -23.02 -33.42
CA ARG A 90 6.85 -22.81 -34.71
C ARG A 90 5.34 -22.69 -34.48
N LEU A 91 4.81 -21.50 -34.65
CA LEU A 91 3.37 -21.28 -34.79
C LEU A 91 2.93 -21.90 -36.13
N ALA A 92 1.88 -22.73 -36.10
CA ALA A 92 1.28 -23.22 -37.33
C ALA A 92 0.78 -22.00 -38.15
N PRO A 93 0.93 -21.99 -39.48
CA PRO A 93 0.39 -20.91 -40.29
C PRO A 93 -1.12 -20.85 -40.02
N ALA A 94 -1.58 -19.72 -39.45
CA ALA A 94 -3.00 -19.44 -39.37
C ALA A 94 -3.51 -19.46 -40.81
N ASN A 95 -4.47 -20.34 -41.08
CA ASN A 95 -5.11 -20.47 -42.38
C ASN A 95 -5.91 -19.20 -42.64
N ASP A 96 -5.24 -18.14 -43.07
CA ASP A 96 -5.83 -16.88 -43.51
C ASP A 96 -6.47 -17.13 -44.88
N LYS A 97 -7.69 -17.67 -44.85
CA LYS A 97 -8.55 -17.74 -46.02
C LYS A 97 -9.13 -16.35 -46.26
N ARG A 98 -8.47 -15.57 -47.11
CA ARG A 98 -9.08 -14.45 -47.80
C ARG A 98 -8.93 -14.62 -49.30
#